data_AF-A0A954GRM7-F1
#
_entry.id   AF-A0A954GRM7-F1
#
_cell.length_a   1.000
_cell.length_b   1.000
_cell.length_c   1.000
_cell.angle_alpha   90.00
_cell.angle_beta   90.00
_cell.angle_gamma   90.00
#
_symmetry.space_group_name_H-M   'P 1'
#
loop_
_entity.id
_entity.type
_entity.pdbx_description
1 polymer ?
#
loop_
_entity_poly.entity_id
_entity_poly.type
_entity_poly.pdbx_seq_one_letter_code
_entity_poly.pdbx_strand_id
1 'polypeptide(L)'
;THTLRERMVVTQQEYCWTCHRKMDPLGLPFEMYNHAGLFRTTELNQPVNTTGEIIDSGDPALDGKVDNALELIEKLANSERAEQVFVRHAFRFWMGRNETLNDAPVLQDAHRAYKESGGSMNALLTSLLTSDAFLYRNRAEPESGGGE
;
A
#
# COMPACT_ATOMS: atom_id res chain seq x y z
N THR A 1 -30.32 -9.96 -14.49
CA THR A 1 -28.84 -9.99 -14.51
C THR A 1 -28.37 -8.67 -13.92
N HIS A 2 -27.42 -8.70 -13.00
CA HIS A 2 -26.94 -7.51 -12.28
C HIS A 2 -25.54 -7.10 -12.71
N THR A 3 -25.26 -5.79 -12.74
CA THR A 3 -23.88 -5.28 -12.94
C THR A 3 -22.99 -5.66 -11.75
N LEU A 4 -21.68 -5.46 -11.85
CA LEU A 4 -20.76 -5.61 -10.72
C LEU A 4 -21.16 -4.69 -9.57
N ARG A 5 -21.40 -3.41 -9.85
CA ARG A 5 -21.77 -2.43 -8.83
C ARG A 5 -23.04 -2.83 -8.09
N GLU A 6 -24.05 -3.31 -8.80
CA GLU A 6 -25.29 -3.82 -8.21
C GLU A 6 -25.06 -5.07 -7.34
N ARG A 7 -24.23 -6.01 -7.80
CA ARG A 7 -23.87 -7.20 -7.01
C ARG A 7 -23.13 -6.84 -5.73
N MET A 8 -22.34 -5.77 -5.74
CA MET A 8 -21.57 -5.33 -4.58
C MET A 8 -22.40 -4.61 -3.52
N VAL A 9 -23.67 -4.23 -3.77
CA VAL A 9 -24.51 -3.58 -2.75
C VAL A 9 -24.64 -4.42 -1.46
N VAL A 10 -24.59 -5.75 -1.56
CA VAL A 10 -24.66 -6.65 -0.39
C VAL A 10 -23.49 -6.44 0.60
N THR A 11 -22.34 -5.96 0.14
CA THR A 11 -21.16 -5.75 1.00
C THR A 11 -21.32 -4.55 1.92
N GLN A 12 -22.28 -3.66 1.62
CA GLN A 12 -22.58 -2.46 2.42
C GLN A 12 -23.49 -2.75 3.63
N GLN A 13 -23.98 -3.98 3.78
CA GLN A 13 -24.74 -4.38 4.96
C GLN A 13 -23.83 -4.34 6.21
N GLU A 14 -24.37 -3.96 7.37
CA GLU A 14 -23.63 -3.71 8.63
C GLU A 14 -22.55 -4.78 8.94
N TYR A 15 -22.94 -6.05 8.91
CA TYR A 15 -22.05 -7.17 9.16
C TYR A 15 -20.90 -7.26 8.14
N CYS A 16 -21.22 -7.15 6.84
CA CYS A 16 -20.24 -7.20 5.77
C CYS A 16 -19.28 -5.99 5.81
N TRP A 17 -19.83 -4.80 6.10
CA TRP A 17 -19.09 -3.54 6.07
C TRP A 17 -17.98 -3.46 7.11
N THR A 18 -18.05 -4.27 8.18
CA THR A 18 -16.96 -4.39 9.18
C THR A 18 -15.60 -4.66 8.51
N CYS A 19 -15.59 -5.53 7.50
CA CYS A 19 -14.39 -5.88 6.73
C CYS A 19 -14.30 -5.09 5.42
N HIS A 20 -15.43 -4.94 4.71
CA HIS A 20 -15.46 -4.33 3.39
C HIS A 20 -15.15 -2.83 3.39
N ARG A 21 -15.39 -2.12 4.50
CA ARG A 21 -15.11 -0.68 4.62
C ARG A 21 -13.70 -0.29 4.23
N LYS A 22 -12.69 -1.17 4.41
CA LYS A 22 -11.29 -0.89 4.06
C LYS A 22 -10.89 -1.34 2.65
N MET A 23 -11.67 -2.22 2.04
CA MET A 23 -11.31 -2.89 0.77
C MET A 23 -12.10 -2.31 -0.40
N ASP A 24 -13.41 -2.18 -0.24
CA ASP A 24 -14.30 -1.78 -1.32
C ASP A 24 -13.97 -0.37 -1.85
N PRO A 25 -13.73 0.65 -1.01
CA PRO A 25 -13.40 1.98 -1.51
C PRO A 25 -12.17 2.05 -2.42
N LEU A 26 -11.17 1.20 -2.16
CA LEU A 26 -9.95 1.08 -2.96
C LEU A 26 -10.10 0.16 -4.18
N GLY A 27 -10.98 -0.85 -4.09
CA GLY A 27 -11.18 -1.84 -5.15
C GLY A 27 -12.20 -1.41 -6.22
N LEU A 28 -13.23 -0.68 -5.82
CA LEU A 28 -14.32 -0.26 -6.71
C LEU A 28 -13.88 0.63 -7.90
N PRO A 29 -12.80 1.44 -7.82
CA PRO A 29 -12.28 2.13 -8.99
C PRO A 29 -11.87 1.24 -10.16
N PHE A 30 -11.55 -0.02 -9.89
CA PHE A 30 -11.14 -1.00 -10.89
C PHE A 30 -12.32 -1.62 -11.67
N GLU A 31 -13.57 -1.20 -11.44
CA GLU A 31 -14.71 -1.65 -12.25
C GLU A 31 -14.55 -1.33 -13.75
N MET A 32 -13.68 -0.37 -14.11
CA MET A 32 -13.25 -0.10 -15.49
C MET A 32 -12.51 -1.27 -16.15
N TYR A 33 -12.19 -2.33 -15.40
CA TYR A 33 -11.62 -3.57 -15.91
C TYR A 33 -12.58 -4.73 -15.60
N ASN A 34 -12.81 -5.61 -16.57
CA ASN A 34 -13.60 -6.82 -16.34
C ASN A 34 -12.76 -7.91 -15.62
N HIS A 35 -13.36 -9.07 -15.35
CA HIS A 35 -12.69 -10.18 -14.65
C HIS A 35 -11.44 -10.74 -15.38
N ALA A 36 -11.27 -10.43 -16.67
CA ALA A 36 -10.09 -10.82 -17.46
C ALA A 36 -9.06 -9.69 -17.55
N GLY A 37 -9.28 -8.56 -16.88
CA GLY A 37 -8.43 -7.37 -16.93
C GLY A 37 -8.62 -6.50 -18.17
N LEU A 38 -9.66 -6.75 -18.98
CA LEU A 38 -9.92 -5.93 -20.16
C LEU A 38 -10.62 -4.64 -19.77
N PHE A 39 -10.12 -3.52 -20.29
CA PHE A 39 -10.75 -2.21 -20.13
C PHE A 39 -12.17 -2.22 -20.68
N ARG A 40 -13.10 -1.60 -19.94
CA ARG A 40 -14.50 -1.45 -20.29
C ARG A 40 -15.05 -0.11 -19.80
N THR A 41 -15.97 0.44 -20.58
CA THR A 41 -16.78 1.60 -20.22
C THR A 41 -18.22 1.22 -19.91
N THR A 42 -18.64 -0.01 -20.25
CA THR A 42 -19.98 -0.52 -19.99
C THR A 42 -19.96 -1.96 -19.49
N GLU A 43 -20.97 -2.32 -18.71
CA GLU A 43 -21.30 -3.68 -18.30
C GLU A 43 -22.82 -3.87 -18.41
N LEU A 44 -23.27 -4.93 -19.09
CA LEU A 44 -24.70 -5.18 -19.34
C LEU A 44 -25.43 -3.99 -19.99
N ASN A 45 -24.77 -3.30 -20.93
CA ASN A 45 -25.26 -2.09 -21.61
C ASN A 45 -25.49 -0.88 -20.68
N GLN A 46 -25.00 -0.91 -19.44
CA GLN A 46 -24.99 0.23 -18.52
C GLN A 46 -23.57 0.77 -18.38
N PRO A 47 -23.37 2.08 -18.14
CA PRO A 47 -22.06 2.63 -17.84
C PRO A 47 -21.52 2.03 -16.55
N VAL A 48 -20.22 1.71 -16.52
CA VAL A 48 -19.56 1.31 -15.27
C VAL A 48 -19.48 2.49 -14.30
N ASN A 49 -19.61 2.22 -13.01
CA ASN A 49 -19.23 3.19 -11.98
C ASN A 49 -17.76 2.95 -11.65
N THR A 50 -16.92 3.98 -11.68
CA THR A 50 -15.48 3.84 -11.39
C THR A 50 -15.03 4.70 -10.22
N THR A 51 -15.98 5.30 -9.52
CA THR A 51 -15.68 6.11 -8.35
C THR A 51 -15.31 5.24 -7.15
N GLY A 52 -14.41 5.78 -6.32
CA GLY A 52 -14.00 5.23 -5.03
C GLY A 52 -13.28 6.28 -4.20
N GLU A 53 -12.51 5.83 -3.20
CA GLU A 53 -11.78 6.74 -2.31
C GLU A 53 -10.60 6.04 -1.63
N ILE A 54 -9.57 6.83 -1.32
CA ILE A 54 -8.50 6.46 -0.40
C ILE A 54 -8.92 6.88 1.00
N ILE A 55 -8.85 5.94 1.95
CA ILE A 55 -9.22 6.17 3.34
C ILE A 55 -8.15 5.59 4.27
N ASP A 56 -7.96 6.22 5.44
CA ASP A 56 -7.14 5.68 6.53
C ASP A 56 -5.69 5.39 6.09
N SER A 57 -5.14 6.22 5.18
CA SER A 57 -3.76 6.06 4.70
C SER A 57 -2.70 6.48 5.74
N GLY A 58 -3.14 7.21 6.76
CA GLY A 58 -2.27 7.88 7.72
C GLY A 58 -1.67 9.19 7.19
N ASP A 59 -2.05 9.62 5.99
CA ASP A 59 -1.73 10.93 5.42
C ASP A 59 -3.02 11.59 4.90
N PRO A 60 -3.57 12.59 5.62
CA PRO A 60 -4.80 13.27 5.21
C PRO A 60 -4.73 13.92 3.82
N ALA A 61 -3.54 14.24 3.31
CA ALA A 61 -3.39 14.82 1.98
C ALA A 61 -3.56 13.77 0.86
N LEU A 62 -3.33 12.49 1.16
CA LEU A 62 -3.53 11.37 0.23
C LEU A 62 -5.00 10.90 0.21
N ASP A 63 -5.67 10.97 1.36
CA ASP A 63 -7.06 10.55 1.51
C ASP A 63 -8.03 11.35 0.62
N GLY A 64 -9.17 10.73 0.31
CA GLY A 64 -10.26 11.35 -0.44
C GLY A 64 -10.67 10.61 -1.70
N LYS A 65 -11.70 11.15 -2.36
CA LYS A 65 -12.33 10.54 -3.53
C LYS A 65 -11.40 10.47 -4.74
N VAL A 66 -11.70 9.51 -5.60
CA VAL A 66 -11.09 9.31 -6.92
C VAL A 66 -12.18 8.93 -7.92
N ASP A 67 -12.05 9.38 -9.16
CA ASP A 67 -13.03 9.14 -10.22
C ASP A 67 -12.84 7.79 -10.89
N ASN A 68 -11.62 7.24 -10.89
CA ASN A 68 -11.28 5.96 -11.52
C ASN A 68 -9.94 5.39 -11.02
N ALA A 69 -9.60 4.17 -11.47
CA ALA A 69 -8.38 3.50 -11.06
C ALA A 69 -7.09 4.20 -11.53
N LEU A 70 -7.11 4.96 -12.63
CA LEU A 70 -5.93 5.67 -13.11
C LEU A 70 -5.60 6.86 -12.19
N GLU A 71 -6.61 7.64 -11.81
CA GLU A 71 -6.44 8.71 -10.84
C GLU A 71 -5.98 8.16 -9.47
N LEU A 72 -6.55 7.03 -9.04
CA LEU A 72 -6.11 6.32 -7.84
C LEU A 72 -4.61 5.98 -7.90
N ILE A 73 -4.16 5.37 -9.00
CA ILE A 73 -2.76 5.01 -9.20
C ILE A 73 -1.87 6.25 -9.22
N GLU A 74 -2.29 7.32 -9.89
CA GLU A 74 -1.53 8.57 -9.96
C GLU A 74 -1.40 9.24 -8.58
N LYS A 75 -2.47 9.29 -7.78
CA LYS A 75 -2.40 9.79 -6.41
C LYS A 75 -1.43 8.98 -5.55
N LEU A 76 -1.50 7.65 -5.63
CA LEU A 76 -0.60 6.77 -4.88
C LEU A 76 0.86 6.91 -5.33
N ALA A 77 1.10 6.98 -6.65
CA ALA A 77 2.44 7.11 -7.22
C ALA A 77 3.12 8.44 -6.85
N ASN A 78 2.34 9.51 -6.67
CA ASN A 78 2.84 10.82 -6.26
C ASN A 78 2.93 11.00 -4.74
N SER A 79 2.51 10.01 -3.94
CA SER A 79 2.49 10.16 -2.48
C SER A 79 3.80 9.67 -1.85
N GLU A 80 4.46 10.58 -1.12
CA GLU A 80 5.65 10.24 -0.33
C GLU A 80 5.33 9.18 0.74
N ARG A 81 4.10 9.20 1.29
CA ARG A 81 3.65 8.20 2.26
C ARG A 81 3.70 6.78 1.68
N ALA A 82 3.15 6.59 0.48
CA ALA A 82 3.16 5.31 -0.22
C ALA A 82 4.59 4.88 -0.59
N GLU A 83 5.44 5.82 -1.00
CA GLU A 83 6.87 5.59 -1.27
C GLU A 83 7.61 5.06 -0.03
N GLN A 84 7.42 5.71 1.12
CA GLN A 84 8.00 5.27 2.40
C GLN A 84 7.49 3.88 2.82
N VAL A 85 6.20 3.60 2.60
CA VAL A 85 5.61 2.27 2.86
C VAL A 85 6.26 1.22 1.96
N PHE A 86 6.46 1.52 0.67
CA PHE A 86 7.17 0.63 -0.26
C PHE A 86 8.59 0.32 0.23
N VAL A 87 9.36 1.33 0.61
CA VAL A 87 10.72 1.17 1.16
C VAL A 87 10.71 0.28 2.41
N ARG A 88 9.73 0.49 3.31
CA ARG A 88 9.57 -0.35 4.51
C ARG A 88 9.24 -1.80 4.19
N HIS A 89 8.41 -2.07 3.18
CA HIS A 89 8.14 -3.44 2.74
C HIS A 89 9.37 -4.07 2.07
N ALA A 90 10.14 -3.31 1.30
CA ALA A 90 11.41 -3.77 0.75
C ALA A 90 12.40 -4.14 1.88
N PHE A 91 12.52 -3.29 2.90
CA PHE A 91 13.29 -3.60 4.11
C PHE A 91 12.83 -4.93 4.72
N ARG A 92 11.54 -5.10 5.01
CA ARG A 92 11.03 -6.33 5.65
C ARG A 92 11.36 -7.59 4.87
N PHE A 93 11.21 -7.52 3.54
CA PHE A 93 11.49 -8.64 2.67
C PHE A 93 12.98 -9.02 2.68
N TRP A 94 13.88 -8.04 2.48
CA TRP A 94 15.31 -8.31 2.33
C TRP A 94 16.05 -8.53 3.66
N MET A 95 15.56 -7.92 4.73
CA MET A 95 16.12 -8.09 6.08
C MET A 95 15.56 -9.33 6.78
N GLY A 96 14.47 -9.90 6.26
CA GLY A 96 13.81 -11.10 6.83
C GLY A 96 13.17 -10.85 8.20
N ARG A 97 12.91 -9.59 8.56
CA ARG A 97 12.31 -9.20 9.85
C ARG A 97 11.52 -7.90 9.74
N ASN A 98 10.65 -7.67 10.73
CA ASN A 98 10.02 -6.35 10.89
C ASN A 98 11.05 -5.31 11.34
N GLU A 99 10.82 -4.07 10.94
CA GLU A 99 11.56 -2.91 11.42
C GLU A 99 11.24 -2.64 12.89
N THR A 100 12.22 -2.08 13.58
CA THR A 100 12.13 -1.54 14.94
C THR A 100 12.37 -0.03 14.89
N LEU A 101 12.20 0.65 16.01
CA LEU A 101 12.53 2.08 16.10
C LEU A 101 14.00 2.37 15.78
N ASN A 102 14.90 1.42 16.06
CA ASN A 102 16.33 1.55 15.78
C ASN A 102 16.66 1.52 14.27
N ASP A 103 15.74 1.03 13.43
CA ASP A 103 15.92 0.98 11.98
C ASP A 103 15.52 2.28 11.28
N ALA A 104 15.02 3.28 12.01
CA ALA A 104 14.58 4.55 11.43
C ALA A 104 15.66 5.23 10.56
N PRO A 105 16.95 5.33 10.98
CA PRO A 105 17.99 5.91 10.12
C PRO A 105 18.20 5.12 8.83
N VAL A 106 18.19 3.78 8.91
CA VAL A 106 18.37 2.90 7.74
C VAL A 106 17.22 3.08 6.74
N LEU A 107 15.98 3.16 7.23
CA LEU A 107 14.81 3.39 6.37
C LEU A 107 14.84 4.79 5.73
N GLN A 108 15.28 5.81 6.46
CA GLN A 108 15.41 7.18 5.94
C GLN A 108 16.51 7.27 4.87
N ASP A 109 17.65 6.60 5.08
CA ASP A 109 18.75 6.54 4.12
C ASP A 109 18.36 5.77 2.86
N ALA A 110 17.68 4.64 3.02
CA ALA A 110 17.14 3.84 1.93
C ALA A 110 16.11 4.62 1.09
N HIS A 111 15.20 5.34 1.75
CA HIS A 111 14.24 6.21 1.08
C HIS A 111 14.92 7.36 0.33
N ARG A 112 15.92 8.01 0.94
CA ARG A 112 16.71 9.06 0.29
C ARG A 112 17.46 8.54 -0.94
N ALA A 113 18.12 7.39 -0.83
CA ALA A 113 18.81 6.75 -1.95
C ALA A 113 17.85 6.38 -3.10
N TYR A 114 16.65 5.90 -2.76
CA TYR A 114 15.61 5.61 -3.75
C TYR A 114 15.16 6.90 -4.49
N LYS A 115 14.88 7.99 -3.76
CA LYS A 115 14.43 9.26 -4.34
C LYS A 115 15.50 9.96 -5.17
N GLU A 116 16.71 10.09 -4.65
CA GLU A 116 17.82 10.79 -5.33
C GLU A 116 18.28 10.07 -6.60
N SER A 117 18.01 8.76 -6.71
CA SER A 117 18.31 7.96 -7.90
C SER A 117 17.17 7.89 -8.91
N GLY A 118 16.07 8.64 -8.70
CA GLY A 118 14.90 8.61 -9.58
C GLY A 118 14.08 7.32 -9.47
N GLY A 119 14.01 6.71 -8.29
CA GLY A 119 13.24 5.49 -8.03
C GLY A 119 13.99 4.20 -8.36
N SER A 120 15.31 4.19 -8.31
CA SER A 120 16.09 3.00 -8.65
C SER A 120 16.01 1.93 -7.55
N MET A 121 15.43 0.77 -7.89
CA MET A 121 15.44 -0.40 -7.01
C MET A 121 16.87 -0.85 -6.66
N ASN A 122 17.83 -0.73 -7.59
CA ASN A 122 19.22 -1.10 -7.33
C ASN A 122 19.86 -0.18 -6.28
N ALA A 123 19.56 1.12 -6.32
CA ALA A 123 20.08 2.08 -5.33
C ALA A 123 19.47 1.81 -3.94
N LEU A 124 18.16 1.55 -3.90
CA LEU A 124 17.45 1.14 -2.67
C LEU A 124 18.08 -0.12 -2.06
N LEU A 125 18.25 -1.17 -2.85
CA LEU A 125 18.84 -2.42 -2.37
C LEU A 125 20.29 -2.25 -1.93
N THR A 126 21.08 -1.47 -2.66
CA THR A 126 22.45 -1.18 -2.26
C THR A 126 22.47 -0.49 -0.90
N SER A 127 21.65 0.55 -0.70
CA SER A 127 21.54 1.25 0.59
C SER A 127 21.13 0.32 1.74
N LEU A 128 20.20 -0.61 1.50
CA LEU A 128 19.74 -1.56 2.51
C LEU A 128 20.83 -2.61 2.84
N LEU A 129 21.42 -3.22 1.82
CA LEU A 129 22.35 -4.34 1.96
C LEU A 129 23.76 -3.90 2.42
N THR A 130 24.08 -2.61 2.34
CA THR A 130 25.31 -2.04 2.93
C THR A 130 25.07 -1.36 4.28
N SER A 131 23.85 -1.43 4.83
CA SER A 131 23.53 -0.82 6.13
C SER A 131 24.00 -1.67 7.31
N ASP A 132 24.25 -1.03 8.45
CA ASP A 132 24.61 -1.74 9.69
C ASP A 132 23.55 -2.75 10.11
N ALA A 133 22.27 -2.45 9.85
CA ALA A 133 21.16 -3.34 10.16
C ALA A 133 21.25 -4.68 9.40
N PHE A 134 21.93 -4.71 8.25
CA PHE A 134 22.15 -5.92 7.44
C PHE A 134 23.50 -6.57 7.76
N LEU A 135 24.56 -5.75 7.85
CA LEU A 135 25.93 -6.22 8.03
C LEU A 135 26.19 -6.80 9.42
N TYR A 136 25.51 -6.27 10.45
CA TYR A 136 25.73 -6.67 11.82
C TYR A 136 24.50 -7.35 12.42
N ARG A 137 24.75 -8.46 13.12
CA ARG A 137 23.74 -9.10 13.96
C ARG A 137 23.65 -8.33 15.27
N ASN A 138 22.56 -7.61 15.48
CA ASN A 138 22.24 -7.05 16.79
C ASN A 138 22.10 -8.19 17.81
N ARG A 139 22.85 -8.10 18.92
CA ARG A 139 22.59 -8.97 20.08
C ARG A 139 21.21 -8.58 20.61
N ALA A 140 20.31 -9.55 20.70
CA ALA A 140 19.10 -9.35 21.49
C ALA A 140 19.55 -8.98 22.91
N GLU A 141 18.98 -7.91 23.48
CA GLU A 141 19.11 -7.72 24.92
C GLU A 141 18.53 -8.98 25.58
N PRO A 142 19.21 -9.56 26.58
CA PRO A 142 18.63 -10.67 27.32
C PRO A 142 17.28 -10.19 27.86
N GLU A 143 16.23 -10.98 27.64
CA GLU A 143 14.95 -10.72 28.29
C GLU A 143 15.22 -10.52 29.77
N SER A 144 14.88 -9.35 30.30
CA SER A 144 14.93 -9.12 31.73
C SER A 144 14.06 -10.20 32.36
N GLY A 145 14.69 -11.20 32.98
CA GLY A 145 14.01 -12.30 33.63
C GLY A 145 12.98 -11.72 34.60
N GLY A 146 11.71 -11.74 34.19
CA GLY A 146 10.59 -11.47 35.06
C GLY A 146 10.52 -12.62 36.04
N GLY A 147 11.12 -12.42 37.21
CA GLY A 147 10.82 -13.22 38.38
C GLY A 147 9.33 -13.10 38.71
N GLU A 148 8.74 -14.27 38.97
CA GLU A 148 7.51 -14.59 39.72
C GLU A 148 6.38 -13.54 39.80
#